data_AF-A0A7H4P3T7-F1
#
_entry.id   AF-A0A7H4P3T7-F1
#
_cell.length_a   1.000
_cell.length_b   1.000
_cell.length_c   1.000
_cell.angle_alpha   90.00
_cell.angle_beta   90.00
_cell.angle_gamma   90.00
#
_symmetry.space_group_name_H-M   'P 1'
#
loop_
_entity.id
_entity.type
_entity.pdbx_description
1 polymer ?
#
loop_
_entity_poly.entity_id
_entity_poly.type
_entity_poly.pdbx_seq_one_letter_code
_entity_poly.pdbx_strand_id
1 'polypeptide(L)' 'MLNKQALLQAYRKMREIRTFEERLHQENTSGDIPGFIHLYTGEEAIAVGSAKI' A
#
# COMPACT_ATOMS: atom_id res chain seq x y z
N MET A 1 -7.33 9.48 20.54
CA MET A 1 -7.96 9.45 19.19
C MET A 1 -7.11 10.27 18.24
N LEU A 2 -7.01 9.86 16.97
CA LEU A 2 -6.29 10.61 15.94
C LEU A 2 -7.09 11.85 15.54
N ASN A 3 -6.38 12.95 15.26
CA ASN A 3 -7.01 14.15 14.71
C ASN A 3 -7.27 13.96 13.20
N LYS A 4 -8.05 14.88 12.61
CA LYS A 4 -8.40 14.83 11.18
C LYS A 4 -7.17 14.77 10.26
N GLN A 5 -6.11 15.50 10.59
CA GLN A 5 -4.90 15.54 9.78
C GLN A 5 -4.18 14.19 9.78
N ALA A 6 -4.02 13.57 10.96
CA ALA A 6 -3.41 12.25 11.09
C ALA A 6 -4.23 11.17 10.37
N LEU A 7 -5.57 11.22 10.47
CA LEU A 7 -6.44 10.31 9.72
C LEU A 7 -6.28 10.46 8.20
N LEU A 8 -6.22 11.70 7.69
CA LEU A 8 -6.00 11.97 6.27
C LEU A 8 -4.63 11.49 5.80
N GLN A 9 -3.58 11.67 6.62
CA GLN A 9 -2.24 11.17 6.31
C GLN A 9 -2.21 9.64 6.26
N ALA A 10 -2.78 8.97 7.26
CA ALA A 10 -2.88 7.51 7.30
C ALA A 10 -3.63 6.96 6.08
N TYR A 11 -4.78 7.55 5.74
CA TYR A 11 -5.55 7.15 4.56
C TYR A 11 -4.75 7.32 3.26
N ARG A 12 -4.11 8.49 3.07
CA ARG A 12 -3.28 8.74 1.88
C ARG A 12 -2.16 7.72 1.75
N LYS A 13 -1.52 7.36 2.86
CA LYS A 13 -0.43 6.39 2.86
C LYS A 13 -0.91 4.98 2.52
N MET A 14 -2.03 4.54 3.09
CA MET A 14 -2.64 3.25 2.73
C MET A 14 -3.06 3.22 1.25
N ARG A 15 -3.62 4.32 0.73
CA ARG A 15 -4.02 4.41 -0.68
C ARG A 15 -2.83 4.41 -1.64
N GLU A 16 -1.72 5.03 -1.24
CA GLU A 16 -0.45 5.00 -1.98
C GLU A 16 0.05 3.56 -2.11
N ILE A 17 0.13 2.82 -0.99
CA ILE A 17 0.53 1.40 -0.97
C ILE A 17 -0.38 0.59 -1.90
N ARG A 18 -1.71 0.70 -1.74
CA ARG A 18 -2.67 -0.02 -2.58
C ARG A 18 -2.45 0.23 -4.07
N THR A 19 -2.31 1.50 -4.46
CA THR A 19 -2.20 1.87 -5.87
C THR A 19 -0.89 1.35 -6.48
N PHE A 20 0.20 1.42 -5.70
CA PHE A 20 1.49 0.87 -6.10
C PHE A 20 1.42 -0.65 -6.31
N GLU A 21 0.81 -1.35 -5.36
CA GLU A 21 0.65 -2.80 -5.41
C GLU A 21 -0.24 -3.28 -6.56
N GLU A 22 -1.37 -2.60 -6.80
CA GLU A 22 -2.26 -2.88 -7.94
C GLU A 22 -1.51 -2.71 -9.26
N ARG A 23 -0.61 -1.71 -9.36
CA ARG A 23 0.23 -1.50 -10.54
C ARG A 23 1.27 -2.60 -10.70
N LEU A 24 1.98 -2.97 -9.62
CA LEU A 24 2.94 -4.08 -9.65
C LEU A 24 2.27 -5.39 -10.07
N HIS A 25 1.05 -5.65 -9.62
CA HIS A 25 0.31 -6.83 -10.03
C HIS A 25 0.06 -6.87 -11.54
N GLN A 26 -0.30 -5.73 -12.14
CA GLN A 26 -0.48 -5.62 -13.59
C GLN A 26 0.84 -5.85 -14.34
N GLU A 27 1.93 -5.21 -13.91
CA GLU A 27 3.25 -5.31 -14.56
C GLU A 27 3.87 -6.70 -14.41
N ASN A 28 3.60 -7.39 -13.30
CA ASN A 28 4.00 -8.79 -13.13
C ASN A 28 3.16 -9.73 -14.01
N THR A 29 1.88 -9.42 -14.21
CA THR A 29 0.99 -10.21 -15.09
C THR A 29 1.30 -9.99 -16.58
N SER A 30 1.73 -8.79 -16.98
CA SER A 30 2.20 -8.50 -18.35
C SER A 30 3.58 -9.09 -18.65
N GLY A 31 4.33 -9.49 -17.62
CA GLY A 31 5.69 -10.03 -17.74
C GLY A 31 6.79 -8.96 -17.75
N ASP A 32 6.45 -7.70 -17.48
CA ASP A 32 7.42 -6.59 -17.35
C ASP A 32 8.25 -6.73 -16.07
N ILE A 33 7.69 -7.36 -15.04
CA ILE A 33 8.39 -7.73 -13.81
C ILE A 33 8.65 -9.24 -13.81
N PRO A 34 9.92 -9.69 -13.82
CA PRO A 34 10.24 -11.10 -13.81
C PRO A 34 10.13 -11.70 -12.41
N GLY A 35 9.69 -12.96 -12.35
CA GLY A 35 9.68 -13.77 -11.12
C GLY A 35 8.37 -13.70 -10.35
N PHE A 36 8.46 -13.90 -9.04
CA PHE A 36 7.31 -13.85 -8.13
C PHE A 36 7.39 -12.58 -7.29
N ILE A 37 6.24 -11.91 -7.14
CA ILE A 37 6.08 -10.79 -6.22
C ILE A 37 5.13 -11.17 -5.10
N HIS A 38 5.40 -10.63 -3.91
CA HIS A 38 4.52 -10.73 -2.76
C HIS A 38 3.81 -9.40 -2.59
N LEU A 39 2.48 -9.44 -2.65
CA LEU A 39 1.62 -8.29 -2.50
C LEU A 39 1.18 -8.17 -1.03
N TYR A 40 1.30 -6.97 -0.48
CA TYR A 40 0.81 -6.50 0.80
C TYR A 40 -0.63 -5.92 0.72
N THR A 41 -1.28 -6.05 -0.43
CA THR A 41 -2.66 -5.61 -0.69
C THR A 41 -3.61 -6.22 0.35
N GLY A 42 -4.28 -5.36 1.12
CA GLY A 42 -5.17 -5.75 2.22
C GLY A 42 -4.52 -5.67 3.61
N GLU A 43 -3.20 -5.52 3.69
CA GLU A 43 -2.44 -5.41 4.94
C GLU A 43 -1.93 -3.98 5.21
N GLU A 44 -2.37 -2.98 4.43
CA GLU A 44 -1.79 -1.62 4.45
C GLU A 44 -1.90 -0.95 5.83
N ALA A 45 -2.96 -1.26 6.57
CA ALA A 45 -3.17 -0.75 7.92
C ALA A 45 -2.07 -1.20 8.90
N ILE A 46 -1.48 -2.39 8.71
CA ILE A 46 -0.37 -2.89 9.54
C ILE A 46 0.89 -2.06 9.28
N ALA A 47 1.25 -1.88 8.00
CA ALA A 47 2.40 -1.05 7.60
C ALA A 47 2.25 0.40 8.08
N VAL A 48 1.07 0.99 7.84
CA VAL A 48 0.82 2.39 8.20
C VAL A 48 0.72 2.60 9.72
N GLY A 49 0.03 1.71 10.43
CA GLY A 49 -0.14 1.81 11.88
C GLY A 49 1.16 1.59 12.66
N SER A 50 2.02 0.68 12.21
CA SER A 50 3.31 0.41 12.85
C SER A 50 4.33 1.53 12.66
N ALA A 51 4.28 2.25 11.53
CA ALA A 51 5.18 3.37 11.22
C ALA A 51 4.91 4.65 12.05
N LYS A 52 3.91 4.65 12.94
CA LYS A 52 3.51 5.78 13.81
C LYS A 52 3.30 7.09 13.04
N ILE A 53 2.26 7.13 12.20
CA ILE A 53 1.70 8.37 11.64
C ILE A 53 0.87 9.11 12.71
#